data_AF-F4NY21-F1
#
_entry.id   AF-F4NY21-F1
#
_cell.length_a   1.000
_cell.length_b   1.000
_cell.length_c   1.000
_cell.angle_alpha   90.00
_cell.angle_beta   90.00
_cell.angle_gamma   90.00
#
_symmetry.space_group_name_H-M   'P 1'
#
loop_
_entity.id
_entity.type
_entity.pdbx_description
1 polymer ?
#
loop_
_entity_poly.entity_id
_entity_poly.type
_entity_poly.pdbx_seq_one_letter_code
_entity_poly.pdbx_strand_id
1 'polypeptide(L)' 'FLEPVDPNIVTDYSTVIREPMDLSTMANKVASNLYSSCAEFCKDFELVIKNAKTYNSKATLYYKEAEKLDQ' A
#
# COMPACT_ATOMS: atom_id res chain seq x y z
N PHE A 1 2.43 4.98 3.87
CA PHE A 1 1.32 4.03 4.04
C PHE A 1 -0.01 4.74 4.22
N LEU A 2 -0.07 5.83 5.00
CA LEU A 2 -1.33 6.51 5.31
C LEU A 2 -2.00 7.11 4.07
N GLU A 3 -1.26 7.87 3.28
CA GLU A 3 -1.77 8.51 2.06
C GLU A 3 -1.20 7.87 0.79
N PRO A 4 -1.88 8.03 -0.37
CA PRO A 4 -1.34 7.63 -1.65
C PRO A 4 0.02 8.27 -1.92
N VAL A 5 0.89 7.54 -2.62
CA VAL A 5 2.14 8.12 -3.11
C VAL A 5 1.84 9.11 -4.23
N ASP A 6 2.29 10.36 -4.08
CA ASP A 6 2.10 11.40 -5.08
C ASP A 6 3.02 11.15 -6.31
N PRO A 7 2.47 10.84 -7.49
CA PRO A 7 3.26 10.56 -8.69
C PRO A 7 3.96 11.80 -9.25
N ASN A 8 3.62 13.01 -8.82
CA ASN A 8 4.35 14.22 -9.22
C ASN A 8 5.64 14.41 -8.40
N ILE A 9 5.68 13.84 -7.18
CA ILE A 9 6.85 13.88 -6.29
C ILE A 9 7.72 12.63 -6.53
N VAL A 10 7.09 11.46 -6.63
CA VAL A 10 7.75 10.17 -6.85
C VAL A 10 7.42 9.69 -8.27
N THR A 11 8.09 10.30 -9.24
CA THR A 11 7.71 10.23 -10.67
C THR A 11 7.82 8.84 -11.30
N ASP A 12 8.65 7.95 -10.75
CA ASP A 12 8.83 6.59 -11.24
C ASP A 12 7.92 5.56 -10.55
N TYR A 13 7.18 5.94 -9.50
CA TYR A 13 6.39 5.00 -8.70
C TYR A 13 5.41 4.19 -9.55
N SER A 14 4.67 4.85 -10.44
CA SER A 14 3.68 4.22 -11.33
C SER A 14 4.31 3.34 -12.43
N THR A 15 5.62 3.43 -12.65
CA THR A 15 6.33 2.54 -13.58
C THR A 15 6.67 1.19 -12.94
N VAL A 16 6.86 1.19 -11.62
CA VAL A 16 7.22 0.01 -10.82
C VAL A 16 5.98 -0.64 -10.21
N ILE A 17 5.10 0.17 -9.60
CA ILE A 17 3.90 -0.28 -8.90
C ILE A 17 2.68 -0.12 -9.80
N ARG A 18 2.06 -1.26 -10.14
CA ARG A 18 0.92 -1.33 -11.08
C ARG A 18 -0.44 -1.15 -10.42
N GLU A 19 -0.57 -1.58 -9.17
CA GLU A 19 -1.81 -1.47 -8.40
C GLU A 19 -1.49 -0.72 -7.08
N PRO A 20 -1.46 0.62 -7.09
CA PRO A 20 -1.23 1.39 -5.87
C PRO A 20 -2.31 1.15 -4.83
N MET A 21 -1.92 1.15 -3.55
CA MET A 21 -2.83 1.08 -2.41
C MET A 21 -2.21 1.77 -1.20
N ASP A 22 -3.06 2.33 -0.35
CA ASP A 22 -2.71 3.05 0.89
C ASP A 22 -3.88 2.98 1.89
N LEU A 23 -3.62 3.35 3.15
CA LEU A 23 -4.58 3.16 4.24
C LEU A 23 -5.75 4.15 4.19
N SER A 24 -5.59 5.36 3.65
CA SER A 24 -6.69 6.32 3.50
C SER A 24 -7.65 5.88 2.38
N THR A 25 -7.13 5.33 1.28
CA THR A 25 -7.92 4.65 0.25
C THR A 25 -8.70 3.47 0.83
N MET A 26 -8.05 2.60 1.63
CA MET A 26 -8.74 1.50 2.30
C MET A 26 -9.83 2.00 3.27
N ALA A 27 -9.54 3.04 4.06
CA ALA A 27 -10.52 3.63 4.97
C ALA A 27 -11.75 4.17 4.21
N ASN A 28 -11.53 4.83 3.07
CA ASN A 28 -12.61 5.29 2.19
C ASN A 28 -13.43 4.12 1.62
N LYS A 29 -12.77 3.01 1.26
CA LYS A 29 -13.45 1.78 0.80
C LYS A 29 -14.32 1.16 1.89
N VAL A 30 -13.84 1.14 3.16
CA VAL A 30 -14.64 0.70 4.31
C VAL A 30 -15.86 1.62 4.50
N ALA A 31 -15.65 2.94 4.55
CA ALA A 31 -16.72 3.91 4.75
C ALA A 31 -17.79 3.87 3.64
N SER A 32 -17.37 3.51 2.43
CA SER A 32 -18.24 3.38 1.26
C SER A 32 -18.82 1.97 1.07
N ASN A 33 -18.60 1.05 2.02
CA ASN A 33 -19.05 -0.35 1.98
C ASN A 33 -18.60 -1.08 0.69
N LEU A 34 -17.37 -0.84 0.23
CA LEU A 34 -16.80 -1.40 -1.01
C LEU A 34 -16.04 -2.71 -0.81
N TYR A 35 -15.92 -3.19 0.43
CA TYR A 35 -15.41 -4.52 0.73
C TYR A 35 -16.58 -5.47 0.97
N SER A 36 -16.73 -6.47 0.11
CA SER A 36 -17.78 -7.48 0.23
C SER A 36 -17.42 -8.58 1.21
N SER A 37 -16.14 -8.66 1.62
CA SER A 37 -15.65 -9.62 2.60
C SER A 37 -14.37 -9.13 3.28
N CYS A 38 -14.06 -9.71 4.45
CA CYS A 38 -12.78 -9.48 5.11
C CYS A 38 -11.59 -9.89 4.23
N ALA A 39 -11.75 -10.88 3.34
CA ALA A 39 -10.69 -11.32 2.44
C ALA A 39 -10.28 -10.21 1.45
N GLU A 40 -11.24 -9.43 0.93
CA GLU A 40 -10.94 -8.29 0.06
C GLU A 40 -10.23 -7.16 0.81
N PHE A 41 -10.61 -6.92 2.07
CA PHE A 41 -9.90 -5.96 2.93
C PHE A 41 -8.45 -6.41 3.20
N CYS A 42 -8.25 -7.68 3.57
CA CYS A 42 -6.92 -8.25 3.81
C CYS A 42 -6.06 -8.17 2.54
N LYS A 43 -6.64 -8.43 1.37
CA LYS A 43 -5.92 -8.34 0.09
C LYS A 43 -5.36 -6.93 -0.16
N ASP A 44 -6.13 -5.88 0.13
CA ASP A 44 -5.64 -4.51 -0.02
C ASP A 44 -4.59 -4.16 1.03
N PHE A 45 -4.73 -4.66 2.27
CA PHE A 45 -3.71 -4.49 3.30
C PHE A 45 -2.38 -5.13 2.90
N GLU A 46 -2.42 -6.37 2.43
CA GLU A 46 -1.27 -7.08 1.87
C GLU A 46 -0.67 -6.33 0.68
N LEU A 47 -1.51 -5.69 -0.14
CA LEU A 47 -1.06 -4.89 -1.28
C LEU A 47 -0.28 -3.63 -0.84
N VAL A 48 -0.70 -2.95 0.23
CA VAL A 48 0.07 -1.84 0.83
C VAL A 48 1.48 -2.30 1.22
N ILE A 49 1.57 -3.42 1.93
CA ILE A 49 2.85 -3.99 2.39
C ILE A 49 3.71 -4.44 1.20
N LYS A 50 3.12 -5.18 0.26
CA LYS A 50 3.82 -5.69 -0.92
C LYS A 50 4.37 -4.56 -1.76
N ASN A 51 3.57 -3.54 -2.07
CA ASN A 51 4.01 -2.38 -2.85
C ASN A 51 5.18 -1.65 -2.18
N ALA A 52 5.11 -1.48 -0.86
CA ALA A 52 6.19 -0.87 -0.10
C ALA A 52 7.50 -1.69 -0.20
N LYS A 53 7.42 -3.02 -0.06
CA LYS A 53 8.57 -3.93 -0.17
C LYS A 53 9.09 -4.06 -1.61
N THR A 54 8.23 -3.89 -2.61
CA THR A 54 8.61 -3.94 -4.03
C THR A 54 9.32 -2.66 -4.48
N TYR A 55 8.81 -1.49 -4.10
CA TYR A 55 9.39 -0.22 -4.54
C TYR A 55 10.65 0.16 -3.75
N ASN A 56 10.67 -0.11 -2.44
CA ASN A 56 11.75 0.37 -1.57
C ASN A 56 12.84 -0.71 -1.38
N SER A 57 14.10 -0.28 -1.31
CA SER A 57 15.22 -1.17 -0.96
C SER A 57 15.13 -1.63 0.50
N LYS A 58 15.60 -2.86 0.78
CA LYS A 58 15.67 -3.46 2.14
C LYS A 58 16.39 -2.60 3.18
N ALA A 59 17.30 -1.73 2.74
CA ALA A 59 18.05 -0.85 3.63
C ALA A 59 17.20 0.32 4.17
N THR A 60 16.14 0.69 3.46
CA THR A 60 15.31 1.86 3.79
C THR A 60 14.42 1.61 5.00
N LEU A 61 14.03 2.70 5.67
CA LEU A 61 13.05 2.64 6.76
C LEU A 61 11.71 2.08 6.26
N TYR A 62 11.25 2.49 5.07
CA TYR A 62 9.96 2.08 4.52
C TYR A 62 9.86 0.56 4.33
N TYR A 63 10.91 -0.09 3.84
CA TYR A 63 10.93 -1.54 3.72
C TYR A 63 10.88 -2.21 5.09
N LYS A 64 11.67 -1.72 6.05
CA LYS A 64 11.74 -2.30 7.41
C LYS A 64 10.42 -2.17 8.15
N GLU A 65 9.74 -1.03 8.04
CA GLU A 65 8.42 -0.86 8.64
C GLU A 65 7.35 -1.73 7.95
N ALA A 66 7.40 -1.89 6.62
CA ALA A 66 6.54 -2.83 5.92
C ALA A 66 6.79 -4.29 6.34
N GLU A 67 8.05 -4.66 6.56
CA GLU A 67 8.42 -6.00 7.04
C GLU A 67 7.91 -6.30 8.47
N LYS A 68 7.84 -5.30 9.35
CA LYS A 68 7.23 -5.44 10.68
C LYS A 68 5.71 -5.63 10.63
N LEU A 69 5.04 -5.02 9.66
CA LEU A 69 3.59 -5.14 9.46
C LEU A 69 3.18 -6.48 8.81
N ASP A 70 4.15 -7.19 8.23
CA ASP A 70 3.98 -8.47 7.54
C ASP A 70 4.11 -9.68 8.50
N GLN A 71 4.30 -9.43 9.80
CA GLN A 71 4.47 -10.43 10.87
C GLN A 71 3.24 -10.49 11.78
#